data_AF-A0A383D548-F1
#
_entry.id   AF-A0A383D548-F1
#
_cell.length_a   1.000
_cell.length_b   1.000
_cell.length_c   1.000
_cell.angle_alpha   90.00
_cell.angle_beta   90.00
_cell.angle_gamma   90.00
#
_symmetry.space_group_name_H-M   'P 1'
#
loop_
_entity.id
_entity.type
_entity.pdbx_description
1 polymer ?
#
loop_
_entity_poly.entity_id
_entity_poly.type
_entity_poly.pdbx_seq_one_letter_code
_entity_poly.pdbx_strand_id
1 'polypeptide(L)'
;YQNTELEKYDYIMTHDDESGYAKMMDYDPFEIIAKSGSLFGAYSFGQRLNNGKPHQGHLDTRIGLYQFTKNFIDSHRIIPKSELLIEIMKSPNPEERFHYLDWADTYVINTEIFKSESWLLWINAVNKSGGIYKYRWGDNEIYSLYAHIFIGTIYNLKTVDDGYHNQGMFRGLCDLAPNVKNIYK
;
A
#
# COMPACT_ATOMS: atom_id res chain seq x y z
N TYR A 1 13.92 8.16 -0.55
CA TYR A 1 14.86 7.24 -1.20
C TYR A 1 15.98 8.02 -1.88
N GLN A 2 15.69 8.77 -2.96
CA GLN A 2 16.72 9.55 -3.65
C GLN A 2 17.40 10.55 -2.72
N ASN A 3 18.71 10.68 -2.86
CA ASN A 3 19.56 11.57 -2.06
C ASN A 3 19.53 11.23 -0.55
N THR A 4 19.34 9.96 -0.20
CA THR A 4 19.45 9.48 1.18
C THR A 4 20.41 8.29 1.27
N GLU A 5 20.84 7.96 2.49
CA GLU A 5 21.67 6.78 2.78
C GLU A 5 21.03 5.46 2.34
N LEU A 6 19.71 5.47 2.09
CA LEU A 6 18.95 4.30 1.63
C LEU A 6 19.38 3.82 0.23
N GLU A 7 20.06 4.66 -0.56
CA GLU A 7 20.59 4.27 -1.88
C GLU A 7 21.65 3.16 -1.81
N LYS A 8 22.24 2.93 -0.63
CA LYS A 8 23.27 1.91 -0.38
C LYS A 8 22.69 0.51 -0.15
N TYR A 9 21.38 0.37 -0.04
CA TYR A 9 20.72 -0.89 0.29
C TYR A 9 19.88 -1.39 -0.90
N ASP A 10 19.95 -2.68 -1.17
CA ASP A 10 19.17 -3.32 -2.25
C ASP A 10 17.70 -3.50 -1.86
N TYR A 11 17.42 -3.58 -0.55
CA TYR A 11 16.07 -3.75 -0.03
C TYR A 11 15.77 -2.81 1.12
N ILE A 12 14.50 -2.42 1.25
CA ILE A 12 13.95 -1.67 2.37
C ILE A 12 12.75 -2.43 2.91
N MET A 13 12.63 -2.46 4.23
CA MET A 13 11.43 -2.90 4.93
C MET A 13 10.86 -1.75 5.75
N THR A 14 9.54 -1.61 5.74
CA THR A 14 8.85 -0.60 6.55
C THR A 14 7.99 -1.29 7.59
N HIS A 15 7.95 -0.71 8.80
CA HIS A 15 7.04 -1.12 9.87
C HIS A 15 6.18 0.06 10.29
N ASP A 16 4.92 -0.23 10.58
CA ASP A 16 4.02 0.69 11.27
C ASP A 16 4.37 0.68 12.77
N ASP A 17 4.31 1.83 13.43
CA ASP A 17 4.63 1.95 14.86
C ASP A 17 3.57 1.30 15.77
N GLU A 18 2.39 0.99 15.22
CA GLU A 18 1.34 0.25 15.90
C GLU A 18 1.47 -1.28 15.76
N SER A 19 2.46 -1.74 14.99
CA SER A 19 2.66 -3.14 14.63
C SER A 19 3.76 -3.84 15.44
N GLY A 20 3.74 -5.17 15.49
CA GLY A 20 4.76 -5.94 16.21
C GLY A 20 4.80 -7.42 15.88
N TYR A 21 5.91 -8.07 16.23
CA TYR A 21 6.13 -9.50 16.02
C TYR A 21 5.57 -10.32 17.18
N ALA A 22 4.69 -11.28 16.87
CA ALA A 22 4.09 -12.18 17.84
C ALA A 22 4.96 -13.41 18.15
N LYS A 23 5.87 -13.75 17.24
CA LYS A 23 6.86 -14.82 17.39
C LYS A 23 8.08 -14.55 16.50
N MET A 24 9.18 -15.24 16.79
CA MET A 24 10.39 -15.18 15.96
C MET A 24 10.09 -15.66 14.55
N MET A 25 10.56 -14.91 13.55
CA MET A 25 10.55 -15.35 12.16
C MET A 25 11.69 -16.33 11.91
N ASP A 26 11.39 -17.43 11.25
CA ASP A 26 12.32 -18.48 10.84
C ASP A 26 12.71 -18.37 9.35
N TYR A 27 12.44 -17.23 8.73
CA TYR A 27 12.77 -16.92 7.34
C TYR A 27 13.22 -15.47 7.18
N ASP A 28 13.99 -15.21 6.12
CA ASP A 28 14.37 -13.87 5.71
C ASP A 28 13.43 -13.40 4.58
N PRO A 29 12.60 -12.36 4.81
CA PRO A 29 11.71 -11.84 3.79
C PRO A 29 12.46 -11.23 2.59
N PHE A 30 13.66 -10.65 2.77
CA PHE A 30 14.45 -10.12 1.66
C PHE A 30 14.92 -11.24 0.74
N GLU A 31 15.36 -12.37 1.29
CA GLU A 31 15.74 -13.54 0.49
C GLU A 31 14.54 -14.11 -0.30
N ILE A 32 13.35 -14.15 0.30
CA ILE A 32 12.15 -14.62 -0.40
C ILE A 32 11.83 -13.71 -1.58
N ILE A 33 11.86 -12.39 -1.38
CA ILE A 33 11.63 -11.44 -2.46
C ILE A 33 12.70 -11.58 -3.56
N ALA A 34 13.97 -11.66 -3.19
CA ALA A 34 15.06 -11.88 -4.15
C ALA A 34 14.87 -13.17 -4.97
N LYS A 35 14.56 -14.30 -4.33
CA LYS A 35 14.34 -15.60 -4.99
C LYS A 35 13.09 -15.62 -5.86
N SER A 36 12.05 -14.87 -5.49
CA SER A 36 10.81 -14.77 -6.25
C SER A 36 10.95 -13.99 -7.56
N GLY A 37 12.01 -13.17 -7.69
CA GLY A 37 12.15 -12.20 -8.78
C GLY A 37 11.18 -11.02 -8.69
N SER A 38 10.37 -10.94 -7.62
CA SER A 38 9.50 -9.78 -7.38
C SER A 38 10.33 -8.58 -6.94
N LEU A 39 9.91 -7.39 -7.36
CA LEU A 39 10.48 -6.13 -6.87
C LEU A 39 9.76 -5.63 -5.62
N PHE A 40 8.59 -6.18 -5.30
CA PHE A 40 7.74 -5.71 -4.22
C PHE A 40 7.04 -6.89 -3.54
N GLY A 41 7.27 -7.06 -2.24
CA GLY A 41 6.45 -7.86 -1.35
C GLY A 41 5.89 -7.09 -0.17
N ALA A 42 5.03 -7.76 0.59
CA ALA A 42 4.46 -7.22 1.82
C ALA A 42 4.15 -8.35 2.80
N TYR A 43 4.12 -8.04 4.09
CA TYR A 43 3.75 -9.00 5.13
C TYR A 43 2.28 -9.41 5.04
N SER A 44 1.44 -8.52 4.50
CA SER A 44 0.08 -8.80 4.09
C SER A 44 -0.23 -8.04 2.80
N PHE A 45 -0.93 -8.70 1.89
CA PHE A 45 -1.47 -8.10 0.69
C PHE A 45 -2.85 -8.72 0.42
N GLY A 46 -3.89 -7.89 0.51
CA GLY A 46 -5.26 -8.34 0.35
C GLY A 46 -6.28 -7.25 0.68
N GLN A 47 -7.55 -7.63 0.67
CA GLN A 47 -8.64 -6.70 0.97
C GLN A 47 -8.67 -6.33 2.46
N ARG A 48 -8.57 -5.03 2.75
CA ARG A 48 -8.73 -4.49 4.11
C ARG A 48 -10.18 -4.16 4.37
N LEU A 49 -10.97 -5.17 4.70
CA LEU A 49 -12.42 -5.06 4.91
C LEU A 49 -12.80 -5.39 6.35
N ASN A 50 -13.82 -4.71 6.87
CA ASN A 50 -14.47 -5.08 8.11
C ASN A 50 -15.85 -5.67 7.78
N ASN A 51 -16.10 -6.92 8.16
CA ASN A 51 -17.32 -7.66 7.82
C ASN A 51 -17.64 -7.63 6.30
N GLY A 52 -16.60 -7.78 5.47
CA GLY A 52 -16.72 -7.78 4.01
C GLY A 52 -17.02 -6.42 3.37
N LYS A 53 -16.92 -5.31 4.12
CA LYS A 53 -17.14 -3.95 3.60
C LYS A 53 -15.98 -3.00 3.95
N PRO A 54 -15.70 -2.00 3.10
CA PRO A 54 -14.78 -0.92 3.45
C PRO A 54 -15.34 -0.15 4.65
N HIS A 55 -14.50 0.10 5.66
CA HIS A 55 -14.88 0.96 6.77
C HIS A 55 -14.82 2.45 6.38
N GLN A 56 -15.51 3.32 7.13
CA GLN A 56 -15.63 4.76 6.82
C GLN A 56 -14.27 5.45 6.62
N GLY A 57 -13.26 5.10 7.42
CA GLY A 57 -11.91 5.64 7.28
C GLY A 57 -11.29 5.39 5.91
N HIS A 58 -11.53 4.22 5.29
CA HIS A 58 -11.08 3.92 3.93
C HIS A 58 -11.81 4.78 2.89
N LEU A 59 -13.08 5.10 3.12
CA LEU A 59 -13.85 5.95 2.20
C LEU A 59 -13.32 7.39 2.27
N ASP A 60 -13.16 7.91 3.48
CA ASP A 60 -12.75 9.30 3.73
C ASP A 60 -11.31 9.59 3.27
N THR A 61 -10.40 8.61 3.41
CA THR A 61 -8.98 8.75 3.05
C THR A 61 -8.66 8.40 1.60
N ARG A 62 -9.67 8.01 0.81
CA ARG A 62 -9.51 7.65 -0.61
C ARG A 62 -10.34 8.54 -1.53
N ILE A 63 -10.89 9.63 -1.02
CA ILE A 63 -11.65 10.60 -1.81
C ILE A 63 -10.81 11.05 -3.01
N GLY A 64 -11.37 10.91 -4.21
CA GLY A 64 -10.74 11.30 -5.47
C GLY A 64 -9.59 10.41 -5.95
N LEU A 65 -9.17 9.39 -5.18
CA LEU A 65 -8.04 8.54 -5.52
C LEU A 65 -8.31 7.68 -6.76
N TYR A 66 -9.51 7.13 -6.89
CA TYR A 66 -9.92 6.38 -8.09
C TYR A 66 -9.87 7.27 -9.33
N GLN A 67 -10.50 8.44 -9.28
CA GLN A 67 -10.53 9.35 -10.43
C GLN A 67 -9.13 9.82 -10.82
N PHE A 68 -8.27 10.11 -9.84
CA PHE A 68 -6.87 10.44 -10.07
C PHE A 68 -6.14 9.28 -10.77
N THR A 69 -6.29 8.06 -10.27
CA THR A 69 -5.67 6.84 -10.82
C THR A 69 -6.12 6.62 -12.26
N LYS A 70 -7.42 6.68 -12.53
CA LYS A 70 -7.99 6.55 -13.87
C LYS A 70 -7.43 7.60 -14.82
N ASN A 71 -7.43 8.87 -14.42
CA ASN A 71 -6.91 9.96 -15.23
C ASN A 71 -5.41 9.80 -15.53
N PHE A 72 -4.63 9.35 -14.55
CA PHE A 72 -3.21 9.05 -14.72
C PHE A 72 -3.00 7.96 -15.77
N ILE A 73 -3.72 6.84 -15.65
CA ILE A 73 -3.66 5.71 -16.60
C ILE A 73 -4.04 6.18 -18.02
N ASP A 74 -5.17 6.87 -18.15
CA ASP A 74 -5.69 7.31 -19.45
C ASP A 74 -4.74 8.32 -20.13
N SER A 75 -4.25 9.31 -19.39
CA SER A 75 -3.39 10.37 -19.92
C SER A 75 -2.02 9.86 -20.40
N HIS A 76 -1.51 8.80 -19.77
CA HIS A 76 -0.25 8.17 -20.14
C HIS A 76 -0.45 6.93 -21.02
N ARG A 77 -1.70 6.59 -21.36
CA ARG A 77 -2.07 5.39 -22.15
C ARG A 77 -1.48 4.11 -21.56
N ILE A 78 -1.49 4.00 -20.24
CA ILE A 78 -0.97 2.83 -19.53
C ILE A 78 -2.01 1.72 -19.60
N ILE A 79 -1.55 0.48 -19.78
CA ILE A 79 -2.37 -0.72 -19.55
C ILE A 79 -1.93 -1.25 -18.19
N PRO A 80 -2.80 -1.22 -17.15
CA PRO A 80 -2.44 -1.76 -15.84
C PRO A 80 -2.05 -3.22 -15.95
N LYS A 81 -1.09 -3.66 -15.14
CA LYS A 81 -0.68 -5.08 -15.12
C LYS A 81 -1.58 -5.94 -14.23
N SER A 82 -2.29 -5.35 -13.27
CA SER A 82 -3.19 -6.08 -12.38
C SER A 82 -4.54 -6.34 -13.04
N GLU A 83 -4.91 -7.62 -13.16
CA GLU A 83 -6.23 -8.03 -13.67
C GLU A 83 -7.38 -7.47 -12.82
N LEU A 84 -7.25 -7.51 -11.50
CA LEU A 84 -8.26 -6.97 -10.58
C LEU A 84 -8.52 -5.47 -10.80
N LEU A 85 -7.46 -4.67 -11.00
CA LEU A 85 -7.62 -3.24 -11.30
C LEU A 85 -8.32 -3.04 -12.65
N ILE A 86 -7.95 -3.82 -13.68
CA ILE A 86 -8.63 -3.77 -14.99
C ILE A 86 -10.11 -4.11 -14.86
N GLU A 87 -10.46 -5.14 -14.09
CA GLU A 87 -11.84 -5.54 -13.85
C GLU A 87 -12.64 -4.46 -13.12
N ILE A 88 -12.07 -3.88 -12.07
CA ILE A 88 -12.66 -2.77 -11.34
C ILE A 88 -12.97 -1.60 -12.28
N MET A 89 -12.00 -1.19 -13.11
CA MET A 89 -12.15 -0.07 -14.04
C MET A 89 -13.22 -0.29 -15.12
N LYS A 90 -13.52 -1.56 -15.46
CA LYS A 90 -14.56 -1.93 -16.44
C LYS A 90 -15.93 -2.14 -15.81
N SER A 91 -16.02 -2.15 -14.47
CA SER A 91 -17.27 -2.41 -13.78
C SER A 91 -18.25 -1.23 -13.91
N PRO A 92 -19.57 -1.46 -13.71
CA PRO A 92 -20.56 -0.38 -13.75
C PRO A 92 -20.35 0.70 -12.68
N ASN A 93 -19.78 0.34 -11.52
CA ASN A 93 -19.55 1.22 -10.37
C ASN A 93 -18.06 1.18 -9.96
N PRO A 94 -17.14 1.67 -10.80
CA PRO A 94 -15.72 1.40 -10.61
C PRO A 94 -15.15 2.12 -9.38
N GLU A 95 -15.67 3.29 -9.02
CA GLU A 95 -15.25 4.02 -7.81
C GLU A 95 -15.62 3.27 -6.52
N GLU A 96 -16.84 2.71 -6.45
CA GLU A 96 -17.26 1.87 -5.33
C GLU A 96 -16.39 0.61 -5.24
N ARG A 97 -16.17 -0.07 -6.38
CA ARG A 97 -15.38 -1.29 -6.43
C ARG A 97 -13.90 -1.07 -6.14
N PHE A 98 -13.38 0.13 -6.37
CA PHE A 98 -12.00 0.49 -6.08
C PHE A 98 -11.65 0.30 -4.60
N HIS A 99 -12.61 0.46 -3.69
CA HIS A 99 -12.38 0.23 -2.26
C HIS A 99 -12.13 -1.24 -1.90
N TYR A 100 -12.42 -2.16 -2.81
CA TYR A 100 -12.21 -3.62 -2.67
C TYR A 100 -10.95 -4.11 -3.40
N LEU A 101 -10.12 -3.21 -3.92
CA LEU A 101 -8.78 -3.57 -4.40
C LEU A 101 -7.97 -4.16 -3.24
N ASP A 102 -6.96 -4.97 -3.57
CA ASP A 102 -6.00 -5.46 -2.57
C ASP A 102 -5.03 -4.33 -2.18
N TRP A 103 -4.67 -4.27 -0.90
CA TRP A 103 -3.76 -3.27 -0.37
C TRP A 103 -2.65 -3.97 0.40
N ALA A 104 -1.41 -3.57 0.12
CA ALA A 104 -0.26 -4.01 0.90
C ALA A 104 -0.18 -3.24 2.21
N ASP A 105 0.47 -3.86 3.18
CA ASP A 105 0.83 -3.26 4.45
C ASP A 105 2.13 -3.93 4.95
N THR A 106 3.03 -3.13 5.53
CA THR A 106 4.40 -3.52 5.92
C THR A 106 5.18 -4.07 4.72
N TYR A 107 5.86 -3.17 4.01
CA TYR A 107 6.44 -3.46 2.70
C TYR A 107 7.82 -4.09 2.80
N VAL A 108 8.18 -4.90 1.81
CA VAL A 108 9.53 -5.39 1.55
C VAL A 108 9.84 -5.06 0.09
N ILE A 109 10.60 -4.00 -0.11
CA ILE A 109 10.77 -3.34 -1.42
C ILE A 109 12.20 -3.52 -1.90
N ASN A 110 12.38 -4.03 -3.12
CA ASN A 110 13.63 -3.88 -3.85
C ASN A 110 13.79 -2.41 -4.25
N THR A 111 14.90 -1.79 -3.86
CA THR A 111 15.10 -0.35 -4.02
C THR A 111 15.29 0.09 -5.47
N GLU A 112 15.51 -0.84 -6.40
CA GLU A 112 15.48 -0.58 -7.84
C GLU A 112 14.15 0.03 -8.31
N ILE A 113 13.03 -0.28 -7.62
CA ILE A 113 11.73 0.36 -7.90
C ILE A 113 11.86 1.87 -7.93
N PHE A 114 12.54 2.44 -6.94
CA PHE A 114 12.65 3.89 -6.76
C PHE A 114 13.48 4.60 -7.84
N LYS A 115 14.28 3.83 -8.60
CA LYS A 115 15.09 4.31 -9.72
C LYS A 115 14.37 4.15 -11.06
N SER A 116 13.28 3.36 -11.11
CA SER A 116 12.57 3.07 -12.35
C SER A 116 11.81 4.31 -12.88
N GLU A 117 11.76 4.45 -14.21
CA GLU A 117 11.01 5.52 -14.86
C GLU A 117 9.52 5.47 -14.50
N SER A 118 8.95 4.27 -14.37
CA SER A 118 7.54 4.07 -13.99
C SER A 118 7.23 4.60 -12.59
N TRP A 119 8.11 4.35 -11.61
CA TRP A 119 7.94 4.87 -10.26
C TRP A 119 8.06 6.39 -10.25
N LEU A 120 9.09 6.93 -10.89
CA LEU A 120 9.30 8.37 -10.98
C LEU A 120 8.11 9.06 -11.67
N LEU A 121 7.57 8.47 -12.73
CA LEU A 121 6.37 8.97 -13.39
C LEU A 121 5.16 9.01 -12.44
N TRP A 122 4.91 7.90 -11.74
CA TRP A 122 3.79 7.78 -10.80
C TRP A 122 3.91 8.75 -9.62
N ILE A 123 5.02 8.71 -8.89
CA ILE A 123 5.18 9.50 -7.67
C ILE A 123 5.19 11.00 -7.98
N ASN A 124 5.71 11.41 -9.15
CA ASN A 124 5.62 12.80 -9.59
C ASN A 124 4.19 13.25 -9.85
N ALA A 125 3.35 12.39 -10.44
CA ALA A 125 1.93 12.70 -10.63
C ALA A 125 1.19 12.81 -9.29
N VAL A 126 1.45 11.87 -8.37
CA VAL A 126 0.89 11.89 -7.01
C VAL A 126 1.28 13.17 -6.27
N ASN A 127 2.56 13.52 -6.26
CA ASN A 127 3.05 14.72 -5.59
C ASN A 127 2.44 16.00 -6.20
N LYS A 128 2.37 16.11 -7.53
CA LYS A 128 1.76 17.25 -8.21
C LYS A 128 0.27 17.41 -7.92
N SER A 129 -0.44 16.31 -7.70
CA SER A 129 -1.87 16.34 -7.36
C SER A 129 -2.17 16.96 -5.98
N GLY A 130 -1.20 16.93 -5.06
CA GLY A 130 -1.40 17.30 -3.66
C GLY A 130 -2.35 16.40 -2.88
N GLY A 131 -2.76 15.24 -3.43
CA GLY A 131 -3.80 14.39 -2.83
C GLY A 131 -3.43 13.82 -1.46
N ILE A 132 -2.15 13.56 -1.20
CA ILE A 132 -1.65 13.16 0.13
C ILE A 132 -2.04 14.21 1.19
N TYR A 133 -1.85 15.50 0.90
CA TYR A 133 -2.17 16.57 1.85
C TYR A 133 -3.66 16.93 1.87
N LYS A 134 -4.30 16.94 0.70
CA LYS A 134 -5.69 17.39 0.55
C LYS A 134 -6.72 16.35 1.00
N TYR A 135 -6.44 15.07 0.75
CA TYR A 135 -7.39 13.96 0.91
C TYR A 135 -6.85 12.84 1.81
N ARG A 136 -5.65 13.00 2.39
CA ARG A 136 -5.02 12.02 3.28
C ARG A 136 -4.83 10.65 2.60
N TRP A 137 -4.43 10.65 1.32
CA TRP A 137 -4.02 9.42 0.65
C TRP A 137 -2.79 8.86 1.37
N GLY A 138 -2.92 7.62 1.88
CA GLY A 138 -1.86 6.94 2.60
C GLY A 138 -0.80 6.37 1.66
N ASP A 139 0.38 6.11 2.21
CA ASP A 139 1.44 5.40 1.51
C ASP A 139 0.98 4.00 1.06
N ASN A 140 0.20 3.29 1.87
CA ASN A 140 -0.39 1.98 1.53
C ASN A 140 -1.09 2.04 0.17
N GLU A 141 -1.93 3.05 -0.04
CA GLU A 141 -2.61 3.27 -1.31
C GLU A 141 -1.66 3.59 -2.46
N ILE A 142 -0.71 4.50 -2.25
CA ILE A 142 0.20 4.97 -3.31
C ILE A 142 1.13 3.85 -3.79
N TYR A 143 1.69 3.08 -2.87
CA TYR A 143 2.56 1.95 -3.19
C TYR A 143 1.78 0.80 -3.81
N SER A 144 0.60 0.46 -3.26
CA SER A 144 -0.22 -0.62 -3.82
C SER A 144 -0.67 -0.31 -5.24
N LEU A 145 -1.11 0.93 -5.50
CA LEU A 145 -1.52 1.35 -6.85
C LEU A 145 -0.37 1.33 -7.84
N TYR A 146 0.84 1.75 -7.42
CA TYR A 146 2.02 1.59 -8.26
C TYR A 146 2.21 0.12 -8.68
N ALA A 147 2.13 -0.81 -7.72
CA ALA A 147 2.26 -2.22 -8.02
C ALA A 147 1.13 -2.72 -8.94
N HIS A 148 -0.12 -2.36 -8.68
CA HIS A 148 -1.25 -2.75 -9.54
C HIS A 148 -1.12 -2.23 -10.98
N ILE A 149 -0.59 -1.01 -11.15
CA ILE A 149 -0.41 -0.39 -12.47
C ILE A 149 0.78 -1.01 -13.20
N PHE A 150 1.96 -1.11 -12.57
CA PHE A 150 3.23 -1.35 -13.28
C PHE A 150 3.91 -2.69 -12.98
N ILE A 151 3.53 -3.39 -11.91
CA ILE A 151 4.14 -4.69 -11.52
C ILE A 151 3.16 -5.84 -11.81
N GLY A 152 1.90 -5.68 -11.41
CA GLY A 152 0.80 -6.62 -11.61
C GLY A 152 0.28 -7.19 -10.29
N THR A 153 1.18 -7.60 -9.41
CA THR A 153 0.85 -8.08 -8.06
C THR A 153 1.97 -7.78 -7.08
N ILE A 154 1.66 -7.78 -5.79
CA ILE A 154 2.61 -7.70 -4.69
C ILE A 154 2.79 -9.10 -4.13
N TYR A 155 4.04 -9.50 -3.88
CA TYR A 155 4.32 -10.80 -3.29
C TYR A 155 3.82 -10.82 -1.83
N ASN A 156 2.75 -11.56 -1.57
CA ASN A 156 2.24 -11.73 -0.21
C ASN A 156 3.11 -12.74 0.56
N LEU A 157 3.88 -12.26 1.54
CA LEU A 157 4.71 -13.09 2.41
C LEU A 157 3.89 -13.89 3.43
N LYS A 158 2.59 -13.58 3.58
CA LYS A 158 1.66 -14.22 4.54
C LYS A 158 2.12 -14.13 5.99
N THR A 159 3.03 -13.22 6.31
CA THR A 159 3.62 -13.06 7.65
C THR A 159 2.56 -12.77 8.71
N VAL A 160 1.51 -12.04 8.34
CA VAL A 160 0.35 -11.78 9.22
C VAL A 160 -0.53 -13.02 9.35
N ASP A 161 -0.90 -13.65 8.22
CA ASP A 161 -1.77 -14.83 8.18
C ASP A 161 -1.16 -16.03 8.94
N ASP A 162 0.16 -16.19 8.86
CA ASP A 162 0.92 -17.24 9.55
C ASP A 162 1.20 -16.90 11.03
N GLY A 163 0.73 -15.73 11.50
CA GLY A 163 0.79 -15.31 12.90
C GLY A 163 2.17 -14.88 13.39
N TYR A 164 3.11 -14.53 12.49
CA TYR A 164 4.42 -13.98 12.88
C TYR A 164 4.34 -12.51 13.25
N HIS A 165 3.43 -11.77 12.62
CA HIS A 165 3.28 -10.33 12.78
C HIS A 165 1.83 -9.93 13.03
N ASN A 166 1.62 -8.97 13.94
CA ASN A 166 0.33 -8.39 14.24
C ASN A 166 0.40 -6.88 13.96
N GLN A 167 -0.35 -6.43 12.95
CA GLN A 167 -0.36 -5.05 12.48
C GLN A 167 -0.94 -4.05 13.49
N GLY A 168 -1.74 -4.51 14.45
CA GLY A 168 -2.34 -3.67 15.49
C GLY A 168 -1.90 -4.05 16.90
N MET A 169 -0.75 -4.70 17.06
CA MET A 169 -0.26 -5.19 18.36
C MET A 169 -0.28 -4.09 19.43
N PHE A 170 0.09 -2.87 19.05
CA PHE A 170 0.21 -1.73 19.96
C PHE A 170 -0.86 -0.66 19.74
N ARG A 171 -1.88 -0.93 18.90
CA ARG A 171 -2.97 0.01 18.60
C ARG A 171 -3.64 0.58 19.86
N GLY A 172 -3.80 -0.26 20.89
CA GLY A 172 -4.40 0.16 22.16
C GLY A 172 -3.59 1.22 22.93
N LEU A 173 -2.28 1.32 22.70
CA LEU A 173 -1.44 2.37 23.29
C LEU A 173 -1.74 3.74 22.67
N CYS A 174 -2.05 3.77 21.37
CA CYS A 174 -2.38 5.00 20.64
C CYS A 174 -3.75 5.56 21.06
N ASP A 175 -4.66 4.72 21.56
CA ASP A 175 -5.96 5.15 22.06
C ASP A 175 -5.89 5.77 23.48
N LEU A 176 -4.76 5.61 24.20
CA LEU A 176 -4.51 6.25 25.50
C LEU A 176 -4.04 7.70 25.38
N ALA A 177 -3.47 8.08 24.24
CA ALA A 177 -3.16 9.48 23.96
C ALA A 177 -4.47 10.28 23.87
N PRO A 178 -4.56 11.49 24.44
CA PRO A 178 -5.78 12.29 24.39
C PRO A 178 -6.17 12.55 22.93
N ASN A 179 -7.20 11.84 22.45
CA ASN A 179 -7.71 12.02 21.10
C ASN A 179 -8.85 13.06 21.09
N VAL A 180 -9.14 13.60 19.91
CA VAL A 180 -10.19 14.61 19.69
C VAL A 180 -11.61 14.09 20.03
N LYS A 181 -11.80 12.78 20.15
CA LYS A 181 -13.06 12.12 20.56
C LYS A 181 -13.26 12.11 22.08
N ASN A 182 -12.23 12.38 22.89
CA ASN A 182 -12.33 12.43 24.36
C ASN A 182 -12.77 13.80 24.91
N ILE A 183 -13.10 14.77 24.06
CA ILE A 183 -13.51 16.13 24.49
C ILE A 183 -14.95 16.16 25.07
N TYR A 184 -15.71 15.07 24.95
CA TYR A 184 -17.10 14.97 25.38
C TYR A 184 -17.38 13.92 26.48
N LYS A 185 -16.40 13.60 27.33
CA LYS A 185 -16.67 12.81 28.55
C LYS A 185 -16.77 13.70 29.77
#